data_AF-A0A4Q9DNK8-F1
#
_entry.id   AF-A0A4Q9DNK8-F1
#
_cell.length_a   1.000
_cell.length_b   1.000
_cell.length_c   1.000
_cell.angle_alpha   90.00
_cell.angle_beta   90.00
_cell.angle_gamma   90.00
#
_symmetry.space_group_name_H-M   'P 1'
#
loop_
_entity.id
_entity.type
_entity.pdbx_description
1 polymer ?
#
loop_
_entity_poly.entity_id
_entity_poly.type
_entity_poly.pdbx_seq_one_letter_code
_entity_poly.pdbx_strand_id
1 'polypeptide(L)'
;MFGARVIKTAVAVAASILIAKSLHLYAYQFAGIIAVLSVQPSLYRSLRNGVQQIASAMMGAVLGAAALFTLGDSFLAMGFTAFLLMALHVYMKWTNSLLVSVVIAINTMGTVGLGFWAAAYNQVTLVLIGTIIGTLINLLHKPVHQERAEEILRQAEGMLRTLLHYILLDLERGRMTPYTSMKSQFDEIRAYIRKGKEISGLINEDKKFRKRRTKNTFTIFQSFETMLERIHDMAKVLDQADLAAGTELAFAQKTLRIVIAMQESVIKGKRLNLGRLQLVLDKRRNQLWTDSTDSEGFYNVYGHVREYLLELERFTVEHTGRVKRYLSYSSIDRPGLIAEVSRILEQYNLNITDVSIRVNGEFAATTIEVSSVAEFDEDKLVREVANINHVLSAECK
;
A
#
# COMPACT_ATOMS: atom_id res chain seq x y z
N MET A 1 -25.93 -7.12 -10.29
CA MET A 1 -25.71 -5.93 -11.15
C MET A 1 -24.39 -6.10 -11.89
N PHE A 2 -24.35 -5.93 -13.21
CA PHE A 2 -23.10 -5.97 -13.98
C PHE A 2 -22.17 -4.86 -13.46
N GLY A 3 -20.94 -5.20 -13.07
CA GLY A 3 -20.00 -4.23 -12.51
C GLY A 3 -19.59 -3.17 -13.52
N ALA A 4 -19.37 -1.92 -13.10
CA ALA A 4 -18.99 -0.79 -13.96
C ALA A 4 -17.81 -1.09 -14.91
N ARG A 5 -16.89 -1.98 -14.48
CA ARG A 5 -15.80 -2.48 -15.32
C ARG A 5 -16.29 -3.22 -16.57
N VAL A 6 -17.28 -4.09 -16.43
CA VAL A 6 -17.83 -4.88 -17.57
C VAL A 6 -18.43 -3.93 -18.61
N ILE A 7 -19.19 -2.95 -18.15
CA ILE A 7 -19.85 -1.96 -19.01
C ILE A 7 -18.80 -1.13 -19.77
N LYS A 8 -17.81 -0.56 -19.08
CA LYS A 8 -16.79 0.27 -19.75
C LYS A 8 -15.91 -0.54 -20.71
N THR A 9 -15.63 -1.81 -20.39
CA THR A 9 -14.93 -2.71 -21.32
C THR A 9 -15.77 -2.98 -22.56
N ALA A 10 -17.08 -3.25 -22.42
CA ALA A 10 -17.96 -3.45 -23.57
C ALA A 10 -18.04 -2.19 -24.47
N VAL A 11 -18.11 -1.00 -23.87
CA VAL A 11 -18.06 0.27 -24.61
C VAL A 11 -16.73 0.44 -25.35
N ALA A 12 -15.61 0.08 -24.71
CA ALA A 12 -14.29 0.13 -25.35
C ALA A 12 -14.18 -0.80 -26.55
N VAL A 13 -14.66 -2.03 -26.40
CA VAL A 13 -14.71 -3.01 -27.50
C VAL A 13 -15.52 -2.46 -28.67
N ALA A 14 -16.75 -2.00 -28.42
CA ALA A 14 -17.62 -1.48 -29.46
C ALA A 14 -17.01 -0.27 -30.19
N ALA A 15 -16.44 0.68 -29.44
CA ALA A 15 -15.81 1.87 -30.00
C ALA A 15 -14.56 1.52 -30.83
N SER A 16 -13.69 0.64 -30.34
CA SER A 16 -12.49 0.22 -31.07
C SER A 16 -12.84 -0.50 -32.38
N ILE A 17 -13.83 -1.38 -32.37
CA ILE A 17 -14.31 -2.09 -33.56
C ILE A 17 -14.89 -1.11 -34.57
N LEU A 18 -15.73 -0.18 -34.11
CA LEU A 18 -16.34 0.83 -34.98
C LEU A 18 -15.28 1.68 -35.68
N ILE A 19 -14.30 2.18 -34.93
CA ILE A 19 -13.21 3.01 -35.47
C ILE A 19 -12.36 2.21 -36.47
N ALA A 20 -11.96 0.98 -36.12
CA ALA A 20 -11.17 0.13 -37.02
C ALA A 20 -11.92 -0.21 -38.32
N LYS A 21 -13.24 -0.47 -38.21
CA LYS A 21 -14.10 -0.73 -39.37
C LYS A 21 -14.23 0.51 -40.28
N SER A 22 -14.39 1.70 -39.69
CA SER A 22 -14.48 2.96 -40.45
C SER A 22 -13.18 3.32 -41.17
N LEU A 23 -12.04 2.84 -40.68
CA LEU A 23 -10.74 2.97 -41.34
C LEU A 23 -10.46 1.85 -42.36
N HIS A 24 -11.45 1.00 -42.64
CA HIS A 24 -11.35 -0.13 -43.58
C HIS A 24 -10.20 -1.09 -43.28
N LEU A 25 -9.86 -1.27 -41.99
CA LEU A 25 -8.82 -2.20 -41.58
C LEU A 25 -9.28 -3.66 -41.72
N TYR A 26 -8.37 -4.53 -42.15
CA TYR A 26 -8.61 -5.97 -42.23
C TYR A 26 -8.69 -6.55 -40.83
N ALA A 27 -9.62 -7.49 -40.61
CA ALA A 27 -9.85 -8.12 -39.30
C ALA A 27 -10.10 -7.12 -38.15
N TYR A 28 -10.88 -6.06 -38.41
CA TYR A 28 -11.21 -4.98 -37.46
C TYR A 28 -11.70 -5.46 -36.08
N GLN A 29 -12.27 -6.67 -35.96
CA GLN A 29 -12.63 -7.27 -34.67
C GLN A 29 -11.45 -7.39 -33.69
N PHE A 30 -10.23 -7.49 -34.19
CA PHE A 30 -9.03 -7.62 -33.36
C PHE A 30 -8.76 -6.36 -32.53
N ALA A 31 -9.10 -5.17 -33.03
CA ALA A 31 -9.00 -3.93 -32.26
C ALA A 31 -9.86 -3.98 -30.98
N GLY A 32 -11.02 -4.64 -31.03
CA GLY A 32 -11.87 -4.88 -29.86
C GLY A 32 -11.19 -5.77 -28.82
N ILE A 33 -10.54 -6.86 -29.25
CA ILE A 33 -9.79 -7.76 -28.36
C ILE A 33 -8.67 -7.00 -27.64
N ILE A 34 -7.90 -6.18 -28.37
CA ILE A 34 -6.87 -5.34 -27.78
C ILE A 34 -7.48 -4.35 -26.77
N ALA A 35 -8.63 -3.74 -27.08
CA ALA A 35 -9.30 -2.83 -26.16
C ALA A 35 -9.62 -3.48 -24.80
N VAL A 36 -10.04 -4.76 -24.79
CA VAL A 36 -10.23 -5.53 -23.55
C VAL A 36 -8.94 -5.63 -22.75
N LEU A 37 -7.83 -5.95 -23.42
CA LEU A 37 -6.51 -6.09 -22.79
C LEU A 37 -5.97 -4.76 -22.27
N SER A 38 -6.39 -3.62 -22.83
CA SER A 38 -5.94 -2.30 -22.39
C SER A 38 -6.79 -1.74 -21.24
N VAL A 39 -8.03 -2.22 -21.04
CA VAL A 39 -8.87 -1.83 -19.89
C VAL A 39 -8.43 -2.57 -18.62
N GLN A 40 -7.61 -1.89 -17.81
CA GLN A 40 -6.98 -2.44 -16.61
C GLN A 40 -7.62 -1.94 -15.28
N PRO A 41 -7.41 -2.65 -14.14
CA PRO A 41 -7.96 -2.24 -12.84
C PRO A 41 -7.45 -0.91 -12.28
N SER A 42 -6.30 -0.42 -12.75
CA SER A 42 -5.74 0.90 -12.45
C SER A 42 -5.35 1.61 -13.75
N LEU A 43 -5.34 2.94 -13.72
CA LEU A 43 -4.95 3.77 -14.86
C LEU A 43 -3.45 3.63 -15.15
N TYR A 44 -2.63 3.58 -14.10
CA TYR A 44 -1.19 3.34 -14.24
C TYR A 44 -0.89 2.04 -14.99
N ARG A 45 -1.55 0.93 -14.62
CA ARG A 45 -1.39 -0.35 -15.34
C ARG A 45 -1.91 -0.28 -16.77
N SER A 46 -3.01 0.43 -17.01
CA SER A 46 -3.57 0.63 -18.35
C SER A 46 -2.58 1.32 -19.28
N LEU A 47 -1.97 2.43 -18.82
CA LEU A 47 -0.96 3.17 -19.57
C LEU A 47 0.32 2.36 -19.78
N ARG A 48 0.87 1.78 -18.70
CA ARG A 48 2.11 0.98 -18.76
C ARG A 48 1.94 -0.21 -19.68
N ASN A 49 0.84 -0.95 -19.56
CA ASN A 49 0.56 -2.10 -20.41
C ASN A 49 0.26 -1.67 -21.85
N GLY A 50 -0.41 -0.53 -22.05
CA GLY A 50 -0.67 0.00 -23.39
C GLY A 50 0.61 0.30 -24.16
N VAL A 51 1.58 0.98 -23.53
CA VAL A 51 2.89 1.23 -24.14
C VAL A 51 3.60 -0.09 -24.47
N GLN A 52 3.58 -1.05 -23.54
CA GLN A 52 4.20 -2.36 -23.75
C GLN A 52 3.52 -3.17 -24.87
N GLN A 53 2.18 -3.08 -24.99
CA GLN A 53 1.41 -3.73 -26.07
C GLN A 53 1.75 -3.14 -27.43
N ILE A 54 1.88 -1.81 -27.54
CA ILE A 54 2.28 -1.15 -28.79
C ILE A 54 3.69 -1.59 -29.20
N ALA A 55 4.65 -1.58 -28.26
CA ALA A 55 6.01 -2.03 -28.54
C ALA A 55 6.08 -3.51 -28.94
N SER A 56 5.34 -4.39 -28.24
CA SER A 56 5.22 -5.81 -28.59
C SER A 56 4.56 -6.04 -29.94
N ALA A 57 3.56 -5.23 -30.30
CA ALA A 57 2.94 -5.31 -31.62
C ALA A 57 3.91 -4.89 -32.72
N MET A 58 4.70 -3.83 -32.52
CA MET A 58 5.74 -3.43 -33.46
C MET A 58 6.78 -4.55 -33.66
N MET A 59 7.25 -5.18 -32.58
CA MET A 59 8.18 -6.31 -32.67
C MET A 59 7.57 -7.50 -33.41
N GLY A 60 6.31 -7.84 -33.11
CA GLY A 60 5.58 -8.91 -33.78
C GLY A 60 5.39 -8.63 -35.26
N ALA A 61 5.05 -7.39 -35.62
CA ALA A 61 4.82 -6.98 -37.00
C ALA A 61 6.12 -7.00 -37.82
N VAL A 62 7.23 -6.49 -37.25
CA VAL A 62 8.55 -6.49 -37.90
C VAL A 62 9.07 -7.90 -38.09
N LEU A 63 9.07 -8.73 -37.03
CA LEU A 63 9.54 -10.11 -37.13
C LEU A 63 8.62 -10.97 -37.99
N GLY A 64 7.30 -10.78 -37.93
CA GLY A 64 6.35 -11.44 -38.80
C GLY A 64 6.55 -11.09 -40.27
N ALA A 65 6.74 -9.81 -40.60
CA ALA A 65 7.02 -9.38 -41.97
C ALA A 65 8.37 -9.91 -42.48
N ALA A 66 9.42 -9.89 -41.65
CA ALA A 66 10.73 -10.43 -41.99
C ALA A 66 10.69 -11.96 -42.20
N ALA A 67 9.97 -12.68 -41.34
CA ALA A 67 9.77 -14.12 -41.47
C ALA A 67 8.94 -14.47 -42.71
N LEU A 68 7.89 -13.71 -43.01
CA LEU A 68 7.11 -13.89 -44.23
C LEU A 68 7.99 -13.72 -45.48
N PHE A 69 8.85 -12.71 -45.49
CA PHE A 69 9.76 -12.45 -46.61
C PHE A 69 10.84 -13.55 -46.79
N THR A 70 11.34 -14.12 -45.70
CA THR A 70 12.47 -15.07 -45.73
C THR A 70 12.06 -16.55 -45.72
N LEU A 71 11.04 -16.91 -44.95
CA LEU A 71 10.59 -18.28 -44.69
C LEU A 71 9.22 -18.60 -45.31
N GLY A 72 8.48 -17.58 -45.77
CA GLY A 72 7.11 -17.73 -46.28
C GLY A 72 6.05 -17.87 -45.19
N ASP A 73 4.86 -18.31 -45.58
CA ASP A 73 3.64 -18.42 -44.77
C ASP A 73 3.34 -19.86 -44.28
N SER A 74 4.33 -20.76 -44.34
CA SER A 74 4.16 -22.13 -43.87
C SER A 74 3.88 -22.21 -42.36
N PHE A 75 3.13 -23.22 -41.92
CA PHE A 75 2.82 -23.42 -40.50
C PHE A 75 4.09 -23.59 -39.64
N LEU A 76 5.16 -24.18 -40.20
CA LEU A 76 6.47 -24.31 -39.55
C LEU A 76 7.13 -22.93 -39.37
N ALA A 77 7.08 -22.06 -40.39
CA ALA A 77 7.64 -20.71 -40.31
C ALA A 77 6.90 -19.85 -39.27
N MET A 78 5.57 -19.96 -39.20
CA MET A 78 4.77 -19.28 -38.18
C MET A 78 5.11 -19.78 -36.77
N GLY A 79 5.20 -21.10 -36.59
CA GLY A 79 5.58 -21.71 -35.31
C GLY A 79 6.97 -21.29 -34.83
N PHE A 80 7.95 -21.27 -35.74
CA PHE A 80 9.32 -20.82 -35.44
C PHE A 80 9.37 -19.33 -35.08
N THR A 81 8.67 -18.48 -35.83
CA THR A 81 8.57 -17.03 -35.53
C THR A 81 7.92 -16.79 -34.16
N ALA A 82 6.85 -17.52 -33.84
CA ALA A 82 6.22 -17.45 -32.53
C ALA A 82 7.17 -17.89 -31.40
N PHE A 83 7.93 -18.97 -31.60
CA PHE A 83 8.94 -19.43 -30.65
C PHE A 83 10.01 -18.34 -30.38
N LEU A 84 10.54 -17.73 -31.44
CA LEU A 84 11.54 -16.67 -31.32
C LEU A 84 11.00 -15.45 -30.59
N LEU A 85 9.76 -15.05 -30.87
CA LEU A 85 9.07 -13.98 -30.15
C LEU A 85 8.86 -14.31 -28.67
N MET A 86 8.44 -15.54 -28.35
CA MET A 86 8.26 -15.97 -26.97
C MET A 86 9.58 -15.93 -26.21
N ALA A 87 10.66 -16.46 -26.78
CA ALA A 87 12.00 -16.41 -26.19
C ALA A 87 12.45 -14.96 -25.91
N LEU A 88 12.25 -14.06 -26.87
CA LEU A 88 12.60 -12.64 -26.73
C LEU A 88 11.77 -11.96 -25.62
N HIS A 89 10.46 -12.21 -25.55
CA HIS A 89 9.60 -11.63 -24.51
C HIS A 89 9.93 -12.16 -23.11
N VAL A 90 10.29 -13.43 -22.98
CA VAL A 90 10.76 -14.00 -21.71
C VAL A 90 12.08 -13.33 -21.28
N TYR A 91 13.03 -13.18 -22.21
CA TYR A 91 14.30 -12.50 -21.95
C TYR A 91 14.10 -11.04 -21.48
N MET A 92 13.20 -10.29 -22.11
CA MET A 92 12.89 -8.90 -21.74
C MET A 92 11.95 -8.77 -20.53
N LYS A 93 11.42 -9.88 -19.99
CA LYS A 93 10.38 -9.91 -18.95
C LYS A 93 9.08 -9.22 -19.36
N TRP A 94 8.73 -9.27 -20.64
CA TRP A 94 7.53 -8.67 -21.25
C TRP A 94 6.40 -9.70 -21.48
N THR A 95 6.29 -10.68 -20.60
CA THR A 95 5.33 -11.78 -20.72
C THR A 95 3.87 -11.32 -20.79
N ASN A 96 3.54 -10.18 -20.18
CA ASN A 96 2.19 -9.58 -20.22
C ASN A 96 1.72 -9.13 -21.61
N SER A 97 2.64 -8.91 -22.56
CA SER A 97 2.32 -8.46 -23.93
C SER A 97 2.76 -9.47 -25.01
N LEU A 98 3.26 -10.64 -24.58
CA LEU A 98 3.69 -11.73 -25.46
C LEU A 98 2.57 -12.18 -26.40
N LEU A 99 1.35 -12.37 -25.86
CA LEU A 99 0.20 -12.80 -26.66
C LEU A 99 -0.07 -11.83 -27.82
N VAL A 100 -0.01 -10.52 -27.56
CA VAL A 100 -0.21 -9.50 -28.60
C VAL A 100 0.86 -9.63 -29.67
N SER A 101 2.13 -9.76 -29.29
CA SER A 101 3.23 -9.89 -30.26
C SER A 101 3.09 -11.11 -31.17
N VAL A 102 2.79 -12.28 -30.58
CA VAL A 102 2.64 -13.54 -31.32
C VAL A 102 1.45 -13.48 -32.26
N VAL A 103 0.29 -13.01 -31.80
CA VAL A 103 -0.90 -12.92 -32.65
C VAL A 103 -0.68 -11.93 -33.80
N ILE A 104 0.01 -10.82 -33.54
CA ILE A 104 0.36 -9.85 -34.59
C ILE A 104 1.28 -10.46 -35.64
N ALA A 105 2.30 -11.21 -35.23
CA ALA A 105 3.20 -11.87 -36.17
C ALA A 105 2.47 -12.90 -37.04
N ILE A 106 1.67 -13.77 -36.41
CA ILE A 106 0.89 -14.79 -37.12
C ILE A 106 -0.11 -14.15 -38.08
N ASN A 107 -0.86 -13.14 -37.64
CA ASN A 107 -1.80 -12.44 -38.52
C ASN A 107 -1.07 -11.70 -39.64
N THR A 108 0.11 -11.13 -39.40
CA THR A 108 0.91 -10.48 -40.45
C THR A 108 1.33 -11.49 -41.51
N MET A 109 1.81 -12.67 -41.09
CA MET A 109 2.23 -13.75 -41.99
C MET A 109 1.05 -14.38 -42.74
N GLY A 110 -0.11 -14.52 -42.10
CA GLY A 110 -1.31 -15.16 -42.67
C GLY A 110 -2.23 -14.24 -43.47
N THR A 111 -1.92 -12.94 -43.58
CA THR A 111 -2.75 -11.99 -44.33
C THR A 111 -2.52 -12.19 -45.83
N VAL A 112 -3.48 -12.80 -46.52
CA VAL A 112 -3.44 -12.99 -47.98
C VAL A 112 -3.87 -11.70 -48.70
N GLY A 113 -3.14 -11.33 -49.75
CA GLY A 113 -3.51 -10.21 -50.65
C GLY A 113 -3.00 -8.83 -50.24
N LEU A 114 -2.30 -8.69 -49.11
CA LEU A 114 -1.55 -7.50 -48.75
C LEU A 114 -0.04 -7.75 -48.87
N GLY A 115 0.70 -6.73 -49.31
CA GLY A 115 2.16 -6.75 -49.21
C GLY A 115 2.60 -6.83 -47.74
N PHE A 116 3.76 -7.43 -47.48
CA PHE A 116 4.30 -7.67 -46.14
C PHE A 116 4.30 -6.42 -45.23
N TRP A 117 4.73 -5.25 -45.76
CA TRP A 117 4.67 -3.99 -45.01
C TRP A 117 3.25 -3.47 -44.78
N ALA A 118 2.33 -3.68 -45.74
CA ALA A 118 0.93 -3.28 -45.60
C ALA A 118 0.19 -4.15 -44.57
N ALA A 119 0.47 -5.45 -44.54
CA ALA A 119 -0.04 -6.37 -43.51
C ALA A 119 0.46 -5.97 -42.12
N ALA A 120 1.76 -5.70 -41.97
CA ALA A 120 2.36 -5.22 -40.73
C ALA A 120 1.73 -3.89 -40.26
N TYR A 121 1.56 -2.93 -41.17
CA TYR A 121 0.93 -1.64 -40.89
C TYR A 121 -0.53 -1.80 -40.41
N ASN A 122 -1.32 -2.64 -41.08
CA ASN A 122 -2.69 -2.94 -40.66
C ASN A 122 -2.73 -3.47 -39.22
N GLN A 123 -1.88 -4.45 -38.90
CA GLN A 123 -1.84 -5.06 -37.58
C GLN A 123 -1.42 -4.08 -36.47
N VAL A 124 -0.39 -3.26 -36.71
CA VAL A 124 0.03 -2.23 -35.74
C VAL A 124 -1.08 -1.20 -35.53
N THR A 125 -1.80 -0.81 -36.58
CA THR A 125 -2.91 0.15 -36.50
C THR A 125 -4.07 -0.39 -35.65
N LEU A 126 -4.41 -1.67 -35.79
CA LEU A 126 -5.43 -2.31 -34.94
C LEU A 126 -5.06 -2.27 -33.45
N VAL A 127 -3.79 -2.53 -33.12
CA VAL A 127 -3.30 -2.47 -31.74
C VAL A 127 -3.32 -1.05 -31.22
N LEU A 128 -2.91 -0.07 -32.02
CA LEU A 128 -2.97 1.34 -31.65
C LEU A 128 -4.40 1.75 -31.31
N ILE A 129 -5.38 1.44 -32.18
CA ILE A 129 -6.80 1.78 -31.96
C ILE A 129 -7.33 1.11 -30.69
N GLY A 130 -7.14 -0.20 -30.54
CA GLY A 130 -7.59 -0.92 -29.35
C GLY A 130 -6.99 -0.35 -28.07
N THR A 131 -5.68 -0.10 -28.10
CA THR A 131 -4.93 0.41 -26.95
C THR A 131 -5.35 1.81 -26.55
N ILE A 132 -5.43 2.73 -27.53
CA ILE A 132 -5.77 4.12 -27.29
C ILE A 132 -7.20 4.22 -26.77
N ILE A 133 -8.17 3.57 -27.41
CA ILE A 133 -9.58 3.65 -27.03
C ILE A 133 -9.84 2.95 -25.70
N GLY A 134 -9.26 1.77 -25.47
CA GLY A 134 -9.38 1.06 -24.18
C GLY A 134 -8.79 1.88 -23.03
N THR A 135 -7.63 2.49 -23.23
CA THR A 135 -6.98 3.35 -22.23
C THR A 135 -7.78 4.64 -22.00
N LEU A 136 -8.29 5.25 -23.07
CA LEU A 136 -9.09 6.49 -23.00
C LEU A 136 -10.38 6.27 -22.19
N ILE A 137 -11.11 5.18 -22.44
CA ILE A 137 -12.32 4.87 -21.68
C ILE A 137 -12.00 4.56 -20.21
N ASN A 138 -10.87 3.89 -19.95
CA ASN A 138 -10.41 3.66 -18.58
C ASN A 138 -10.02 4.97 -17.86
N LEU A 139 -9.55 5.97 -18.60
CA LEU A 139 -9.25 7.33 -18.10
C LEU A 139 -10.52 8.14 -17.81
N LEU A 140 -11.52 8.09 -18.71
CA LEU A 140 -12.79 8.80 -18.57
C LEU A 140 -13.58 8.29 -17.37
N HIS A 141 -13.60 6.97 -17.16
CA HIS A 141 -14.23 6.34 -16.00
C HIS A 141 -13.18 5.68 -15.10
N LYS A 142 -12.52 6.54 -14.31
CA LYS A 142 -11.46 6.14 -13.38
C LYS A 142 -11.97 5.08 -12.41
N PRO A 143 -11.21 4.00 -12.18
CA PRO A 143 -11.62 2.97 -11.23
C PRO A 143 -11.68 3.55 -9.81
N VAL A 144 -12.84 3.45 -9.17
CA VAL A 144 -13.07 3.95 -7.81
C VAL A 144 -12.79 2.83 -6.80
N HIS A 145 -11.68 2.95 -6.08
CA HIS A 145 -11.24 1.94 -5.10
C HIS A 145 -11.30 2.40 -3.64
N GLN A 146 -11.50 3.71 -3.40
CA GLN A 146 -11.40 4.29 -2.05
C GLN A 146 -12.51 3.84 -1.12
N GLU A 147 -13.77 3.99 -1.53
CA GLU A 147 -14.93 3.59 -0.71
C GLU A 147 -14.82 2.11 -0.34
N ARG A 148 -14.37 1.28 -1.29
CA ARG A 148 -14.11 -0.14 -1.06
C ARG A 148 -12.98 -0.37 -0.04
N ALA A 149 -11.90 0.41 -0.10
CA ALA A 149 -10.82 0.32 0.87
C ALA A 149 -11.29 0.76 2.27
N GLU A 150 -12.08 1.84 2.36
CA GLU A 150 -12.65 2.34 3.62
C GLU A 150 -13.62 1.35 4.26
N GLU A 151 -14.45 0.69 3.44
CA GLU A 151 -15.34 -0.37 3.91
C GLU A 151 -14.56 -1.56 4.47
N ILE A 152 -13.52 -2.02 3.75
CA ILE A 152 -12.65 -3.11 4.22
C ILE A 152 -11.90 -2.71 5.48
N LEU A 153 -11.44 -1.45 5.59
CA LEU A 153 -10.81 -0.94 6.80
C LEU A 153 -11.74 -1.03 8.00
N ARG A 154 -12.99 -0.57 7.86
CA ARG A 154 -13.99 -0.65 8.93
C ARG A 154 -14.29 -2.08 9.33
N GLN A 155 -14.37 -3.00 8.37
CA GLN A 155 -14.58 -4.42 8.64
C GLN A 155 -13.39 -5.05 9.35
N ALA A 156 -12.17 -4.86 8.84
CA ALA A 156 -10.94 -5.40 9.44
C ALA A 156 -10.73 -4.89 10.88
N GLU A 157 -10.99 -3.61 11.12
CA GLU A 157 -10.96 -3.02 12.46
C GLU A 157 -11.95 -3.70 13.41
N GLY A 158 -13.20 -3.86 12.97
CA GLY A 158 -14.23 -4.53 13.76
C GLY A 158 -13.86 -5.97 14.09
N MET A 159 -13.25 -6.70 13.16
CA MET A 159 -12.79 -8.07 13.39
C MET A 159 -11.62 -8.12 14.39
N LEU A 160 -10.62 -7.23 14.27
CA LEU A 160 -9.52 -7.13 15.24
C LEU A 160 -10.05 -6.86 16.67
N ARG A 161 -10.98 -5.91 16.79
CA ARG A 161 -11.62 -5.61 18.08
C ARG A 161 -12.39 -6.80 18.63
N THR A 162 -13.08 -7.54 17.77
CA THR A 162 -13.83 -8.75 18.15
C THR A 162 -12.90 -9.82 18.69
N LEU A 163 -11.72 -10.03 18.08
CA LEU A 163 -10.73 -10.97 18.60
C LEU A 163 -10.24 -10.60 20.01
N LEU A 164 -9.90 -9.32 20.24
CA LEU A 164 -9.50 -8.87 21.57
C LEU A 164 -10.61 -9.10 22.61
N HIS A 165 -11.87 -8.84 22.24
CA HIS A 165 -13.01 -9.09 23.11
C HIS A 165 -13.22 -10.57 23.38
N TYR A 166 -12.99 -11.42 22.37
CA TYR A 166 -13.07 -12.88 22.51
C TYR A 166 -12.04 -13.40 23.52
N ILE A 167 -10.78 -12.95 23.40
CA ILE A 167 -9.72 -13.29 24.36
C ILE A 167 -10.10 -12.80 25.76
N LEU A 168 -10.62 -11.56 25.90
CA LEU A 168 -11.06 -11.04 27.19
C LEU A 168 -12.15 -11.91 27.83
N LEU A 169 -13.16 -12.32 27.05
CA LEU A 169 -14.26 -13.17 27.53
C LEU A 169 -13.77 -14.54 28.00
N ASP A 170 -12.78 -15.11 27.30
CA ASP A 170 -12.14 -16.34 27.70
C ASP A 170 -11.41 -16.17 29.05
N LEU A 171 -10.60 -15.12 29.19
CA LEU A 171 -9.93 -14.78 30.45
C LEU A 171 -10.93 -14.53 31.60
N GLU A 172 -12.06 -13.88 31.33
CA GLU A 172 -13.13 -13.66 32.33
C GLU A 172 -13.81 -14.96 32.79
N ARG A 173 -13.81 -15.98 31.94
CA ARG A 173 -14.29 -17.33 32.26
C ARG A 173 -13.21 -18.21 32.90
N GLY A 174 -11.98 -17.70 33.06
CA GLY A 174 -10.86 -18.46 33.59
C GLY A 174 -10.40 -19.60 32.70
N ARG A 175 -10.67 -19.53 31.38
CA ARG A 175 -10.29 -20.57 30.41
C ARG A 175 -9.88 -19.95 29.08
N MET A 176 -8.95 -20.55 28.36
CA MET A 176 -8.66 -20.14 26.99
C MET A 176 -9.25 -21.13 25.99
N THR A 177 -9.88 -20.62 24.94
CA THR A 177 -10.22 -21.45 23.78
C THR A 177 -8.93 -21.89 23.10
N PRO A 178 -8.77 -23.18 22.76
CA PRO A 178 -7.60 -23.67 22.07
C PRO A 178 -7.31 -22.84 20.82
N TYR A 179 -6.05 -22.44 20.64
CA TYR A 179 -5.63 -21.61 19.51
C TYR A 179 -6.02 -22.26 18.16
N THR A 180 -5.97 -23.59 18.08
CA THR A 180 -6.38 -24.36 16.90
C THR A 180 -7.82 -24.07 16.45
N SER A 181 -8.72 -23.77 17.40
CA SER A 181 -10.11 -23.42 17.13
C SER A 181 -10.28 -21.96 16.70
N MET A 182 -9.35 -21.08 17.08
CA MET A 182 -9.33 -19.67 16.67
C MET A 182 -8.57 -19.42 15.36
N LYS A 183 -7.73 -20.37 14.93
CA LYS A 183 -6.87 -20.25 13.75
C LYS A 183 -7.62 -19.80 12.49
N SER A 184 -8.81 -20.35 12.25
CA SER A 184 -9.63 -19.98 11.09
C SER A 184 -10.04 -18.50 11.10
N GLN A 185 -10.32 -17.92 12.27
CA GLN A 185 -10.66 -16.50 12.42
C GLN A 185 -9.45 -15.61 12.13
N PHE A 186 -8.26 -15.99 12.59
CA PHE A 186 -7.01 -15.28 12.27
C PHE A 186 -6.73 -15.32 10.76
N ASP A 187 -6.86 -16.49 10.14
CA ASP A 187 -6.64 -16.66 8.69
C ASP A 187 -7.67 -15.86 7.87
N GLU A 188 -8.93 -15.79 8.32
CA GLU A 188 -9.96 -14.96 7.70
C GLU A 188 -9.60 -13.47 7.76
N ILE A 189 -9.21 -12.95 8.92
CA ILE A 189 -8.83 -11.54 9.08
C ILE A 189 -7.59 -11.22 8.25
N ARG A 190 -6.60 -12.12 8.22
CA ARG A 190 -5.40 -11.98 7.40
C ARG A 190 -5.76 -11.91 5.91
N ALA A 191 -6.71 -12.72 5.45
CA ALA A 191 -7.21 -12.65 4.08
C ALA A 191 -7.92 -11.32 3.78
N TYR A 192 -8.74 -10.80 4.71
CA TYR A 192 -9.38 -9.50 4.60
C TYR A 192 -8.38 -8.34 4.53
N ILE A 193 -7.37 -8.33 5.41
CA ILE A 193 -6.29 -7.33 5.42
C ILE A 193 -5.50 -7.39 4.12
N ARG A 194 -5.13 -8.59 3.64
CA ARG A 194 -4.42 -8.77 2.37
C ARG A 194 -5.19 -8.22 1.19
N LYS A 195 -6.50 -8.49 1.10
CA LYS A 195 -7.39 -7.91 0.09
C LYS A 195 -7.43 -6.38 0.17
N GLY A 196 -7.43 -5.83 1.38
CA GLY A 196 -7.33 -4.39 1.63
C GLY A 196 -6.02 -3.77 1.13
N LYS A 197 -4.89 -4.44 1.35
CA LYS A 197 -3.57 -4.04 0.84
C LYS A 197 -3.54 -4.05 -0.69
N GLU A 198 -4.08 -5.07 -1.34
CA GLU A 198 -4.14 -5.17 -2.80
C GLU A 198 -4.92 -3.98 -3.40
N ILE A 199 -6.09 -3.66 -2.85
CA ILE A 199 -6.90 -2.51 -3.27
C ILE A 199 -6.17 -1.19 -3.00
N SER A 200 -5.50 -1.06 -1.85
CA SER A 200 -4.70 0.11 -1.50
C SER A 200 -3.51 0.29 -2.45
N GLY A 201 -2.92 -0.80 -2.94
CA GLY A 201 -1.90 -0.78 -3.98
C GLY A 201 -2.41 -0.13 -5.28
N LEU A 202 -3.63 -0.49 -5.72
CA LEU A 202 -4.26 0.13 -6.90
C LEU A 202 -4.52 1.63 -6.69
N ILE A 203 -4.91 2.04 -5.48
CA ILE A 203 -5.08 3.47 -5.14
C ILE A 203 -3.75 4.21 -5.25
N ASN A 204 -2.66 3.62 -4.73
CA ASN A 204 -1.34 4.24 -4.74
C ASN A 204 -0.74 4.35 -6.14
N GLU A 205 -0.95 3.34 -6.99
CA GLU A 205 -0.60 3.38 -8.42
C GLU A 205 -1.23 4.59 -9.13
N ASP A 206 -2.49 4.88 -8.83
CA ASP A 206 -3.26 5.96 -9.47
C ASP A 206 -3.11 7.33 -8.76
N LYS A 207 -2.30 7.42 -7.70
CA LYS A 207 -2.12 8.64 -6.87
C LYS A 207 -1.69 9.86 -7.70
N LYS A 208 -0.79 9.67 -8.68
CA LYS A 208 -0.30 10.74 -9.57
C LYS A 208 -1.38 11.30 -10.50
N PHE A 209 -2.46 10.55 -10.73
CA PHE A 209 -3.55 10.93 -11.63
C PHE A 209 -4.78 11.48 -10.91
N ARG A 210 -4.70 11.70 -9.59
CA ARG A 210 -5.76 12.24 -8.75
C ARG A 210 -5.37 13.63 -8.22
N LYS A 211 -6.33 14.57 -8.28
CA LYS A 211 -6.15 15.94 -7.78
C LYS A 211 -6.16 16.06 -6.24
N ARG A 212 -6.74 15.07 -5.53
CA ARG A 212 -6.86 15.10 -4.06
C ARG A 212 -5.88 14.14 -3.40
N ARG A 213 -5.16 14.63 -2.38
CA ARG A 213 -4.30 13.83 -1.50
C ARG A 213 -5.17 12.79 -0.79
N THR A 214 -4.91 11.51 -1.01
CA THR A 214 -5.68 10.42 -0.41
C THR A 214 -4.96 9.88 0.82
N LYS A 215 -5.73 9.44 1.83
CA LYS A 215 -5.19 8.70 2.98
C LYS A 215 -4.37 7.51 2.47
N ASN A 216 -3.21 7.27 3.07
CA ASN A 216 -2.41 6.10 2.73
C ASN A 216 -3.05 4.86 3.38
N THR A 217 -4.04 4.27 2.73
CA THR A 217 -4.75 3.11 3.28
C THR A 217 -3.85 1.88 3.37
N PHE A 218 -2.77 1.81 2.58
CA PHE A 218 -1.82 0.70 2.62
C PHE A 218 -1.09 0.59 3.96
N THR A 219 -0.60 1.72 4.50
CA THR A 219 0.08 1.76 5.81
C THR A 219 -0.87 1.42 6.94
N ILE A 220 -2.15 1.80 6.85
CA ILE A 220 -3.17 1.36 7.83
C ILE A 220 -3.31 -0.16 7.84
N PHE A 221 -3.45 -0.78 6.67
CA PHE A 221 -3.56 -2.24 6.58
C PHE A 221 -2.28 -2.94 7.06
N GLN A 222 -1.12 -2.31 6.89
CA GLN A 222 0.13 -2.81 7.46
C GLN A 222 0.10 -2.75 9.00
N SER A 223 -0.36 -1.65 9.60
CA SER A 223 -0.54 -1.59 11.05
C SER A 223 -1.55 -2.60 11.56
N PHE A 224 -2.67 -2.82 10.85
CA PHE A 224 -3.66 -3.83 11.21
C PHE A 224 -3.12 -5.26 11.13
N GLU A 225 -2.23 -5.55 10.18
CA GLU A 225 -1.53 -6.84 10.12
C GLU A 225 -0.62 -7.01 11.33
N THR A 226 0.22 -6.03 11.66
CA THR A 226 1.07 -6.08 12.85
C THR A 226 0.24 -6.26 14.13
N MET A 227 -0.86 -5.53 14.26
CA MET A 227 -1.83 -5.68 15.36
C MET A 227 -2.41 -7.09 15.42
N LEU A 228 -2.80 -7.67 14.28
CA LEU A 228 -3.30 -9.05 14.20
C LEU A 228 -2.25 -10.05 14.69
N GLU A 229 -1.00 -9.91 14.27
CA GLU A 229 0.08 -10.81 14.68
C GLU A 229 0.38 -10.69 16.18
N ARG A 230 0.27 -9.49 16.79
CA ARG A 230 0.40 -9.35 18.25
C ARG A 230 -0.79 -10.00 18.98
N ILE A 231 -2.00 -9.90 18.45
CA ILE A 231 -3.19 -10.59 19.01
C ILE A 231 -3.04 -12.11 18.91
N HIS A 232 -2.51 -12.57 17.78
CA HIS A 232 -2.20 -13.98 17.54
C HIS A 232 -1.20 -14.53 18.56
N ASP A 233 -0.09 -13.83 18.77
CA ASP A 233 0.93 -14.23 19.75
C ASP A 233 0.35 -14.23 21.18
N MET A 234 -0.43 -13.22 21.56
CA MET A 234 -1.13 -13.19 22.85
C MET A 234 -2.02 -14.42 23.04
N ALA A 235 -2.85 -14.76 22.05
CA ALA A 235 -3.75 -15.91 22.14
C ALA A 235 -2.99 -17.23 22.29
N LYS A 236 -1.90 -17.41 21.54
CA LYS A 236 -1.06 -18.61 21.59
C LYS A 236 -0.38 -18.79 22.95
N VAL A 237 0.16 -17.72 23.52
CA VAL A 237 0.80 -17.77 24.84
C VAL A 237 -0.24 -18.02 25.94
N LEU A 238 -1.40 -17.36 25.87
CA LEU A 238 -2.48 -17.54 26.84
C LEU A 238 -3.09 -18.95 26.81
N ASP A 239 -3.14 -19.61 25.65
CA ASP A 239 -3.58 -21.01 25.50
C ASP A 239 -2.71 -22.00 26.31
N GLN A 240 -1.43 -21.64 26.54
CA GLN A 240 -0.46 -22.45 27.28
C GLN A 240 -0.25 -21.98 28.73
N ALA A 241 -0.83 -20.85 29.11
CA ALA A 241 -0.60 -20.24 30.42
C ALA A 241 -1.46 -20.89 31.50
N ASP A 242 -0.94 -20.96 32.73
CA ASP A 242 -1.73 -21.35 33.88
C ASP A 242 -2.66 -20.20 34.32
N LEU A 243 -3.95 -20.35 34.01
CA LEU A 243 -4.98 -19.36 34.34
C LEU A 243 -5.48 -19.45 35.78
N ALA A 244 -4.97 -20.40 36.59
CA ALA A 244 -5.26 -20.47 38.02
C ALA A 244 -4.56 -19.36 38.84
N ALA A 245 -3.62 -18.61 38.23
CA ALA A 245 -2.95 -17.46 38.81
C ALA A 245 -3.90 -16.25 38.98
N GLY A 246 -4.76 -16.29 39.99
CA GLY A 246 -5.88 -15.35 40.16
C GLY A 246 -5.50 -13.86 40.18
N THR A 247 -4.31 -13.49 40.67
CA THR A 247 -3.84 -12.10 40.68
C THR A 247 -3.39 -11.62 39.30
N GLU A 248 -2.66 -12.44 38.55
CA GLU A 248 -2.22 -12.13 37.19
C GLU A 248 -3.37 -12.16 36.19
N LEU A 249 -4.29 -13.11 36.34
CA LEU A 249 -5.50 -13.16 35.52
C LEU A 249 -6.30 -11.86 35.64
N ALA A 250 -6.51 -11.36 36.86
CA ALA A 250 -7.22 -10.10 37.09
C ALA A 250 -6.49 -8.89 36.47
N PHE A 251 -5.16 -8.87 36.55
CA PHE A 251 -4.36 -7.81 35.92
C PHE A 251 -4.42 -7.87 34.38
N ALA A 252 -4.33 -9.06 33.79
CA ALA A 252 -4.44 -9.28 32.35
C ALA A 252 -5.81 -8.87 31.82
N GLN A 253 -6.90 -9.26 32.49
CA GLN A 253 -8.26 -8.82 32.16
C GLN A 253 -8.38 -7.29 32.18
N LYS A 254 -7.90 -6.63 33.24
CA LYS A 254 -7.94 -5.17 33.35
C LYS A 254 -7.13 -4.50 32.25
N THR A 255 -5.94 -5.02 31.97
CA THR A 255 -5.05 -4.54 30.90
C THR A 255 -5.76 -4.63 29.54
N LEU A 256 -6.34 -5.77 29.22
CA LEU A 256 -6.98 -6.01 27.93
C LEU A 256 -8.22 -5.13 27.74
N ARG A 257 -9.02 -4.90 28.79
CA ARG A 257 -10.12 -3.91 28.75
C ARG A 257 -9.62 -2.51 28.42
N ILE A 258 -8.51 -2.09 29.02
CA ILE A 258 -7.90 -0.78 28.73
C ILE A 258 -7.42 -0.74 27.28
N VAL A 259 -6.72 -1.78 26.80
CA VAL A 259 -6.22 -1.86 25.42
C VAL A 259 -7.36 -1.75 24.41
N ILE A 260 -8.46 -2.46 24.62
CA ILE A 260 -9.66 -2.40 23.75
C ILE A 260 -10.23 -0.97 23.71
N ALA A 261 -10.39 -0.34 24.88
CA ALA A 261 -10.88 1.04 24.96
C ALA A 261 -9.91 2.05 24.31
N MET A 262 -8.60 1.80 24.42
CA MET A 262 -7.56 2.60 23.79
C MET A 262 -7.59 2.45 22.27
N GLN A 263 -7.66 1.22 21.73
CA GLN A 263 -7.80 0.95 20.30
C GLN A 263 -9.00 1.72 19.74
N GLU A 264 -10.18 1.56 20.34
CA GLU A 264 -11.40 2.21 19.85
C GLU A 264 -11.28 3.74 19.84
N SER A 265 -10.65 4.30 20.87
CA SER A 265 -10.41 5.74 20.97
C SER A 265 -9.42 6.23 19.91
N VAL A 266 -8.29 5.54 19.73
CA VAL A 266 -7.26 5.84 18.73
C VAL A 266 -7.84 5.78 17.31
N ILE A 267 -8.64 4.76 17.03
CA ILE A 267 -9.27 4.56 15.71
C ILE A 267 -10.32 5.64 15.43
N LYS A 268 -11.03 6.13 16.46
CA LYS A 268 -11.90 7.31 16.38
C LYS A 268 -11.12 8.64 16.30
N GLY A 269 -9.78 8.60 16.30
CA GLY A 269 -8.92 9.78 16.18
C GLY A 269 -8.61 10.48 17.50
N LYS A 270 -8.95 9.90 18.65
CA LYS A 270 -8.58 10.47 19.97
C LYS A 270 -7.11 10.19 20.27
N ARG A 271 -6.43 11.19 20.82
CA ARG A 271 -5.09 11.00 21.39
C ARG A 271 -5.17 10.38 22.77
N LEU A 272 -4.35 9.37 22.99
CA LEU A 272 -4.17 8.75 24.29
C LEU A 272 -2.67 8.67 24.57
N ASN A 273 -2.27 8.99 25.80
CA ASN A 273 -0.92 8.71 26.26
C ASN A 273 -0.82 7.22 26.56
N LEU A 274 -0.37 6.45 25.57
CA LEU A 274 -0.20 5.00 25.69
C LEU A 274 1.03 4.65 26.55
N GLY A 275 1.99 5.57 26.69
CA GLY A 275 3.23 5.38 27.45
C GLY A 275 3.00 5.05 28.93
N ARG A 276 1.95 5.60 29.56
CA ARG A 276 1.61 5.25 30.95
C ARG A 276 1.31 3.76 31.12
N LEU A 277 0.54 3.17 30.20
CA LEU A 277 0.22 1.75 30.26
C LEU A 277 1.45 0.89 29.93
N GLN A 278 2.26 1.32 28.96
CA GLN A 278 3.53 0.65 28.66
C GLN A 278 4.46 0.58 29.88
N LEU A 279 4.61 1.69 30.62
CA LEU A 279 5.40 1.73 31.86
C LEU A 279 4.85 0.79 32.95
N VAL A 280 3.53 0.73 33.10
CA VAL A 280 2.88 -0.19 34.05
C VAL A 280 3.14 -1.64 33.65
N LEU A 281 3.08 -1.96 32.35
CA LEU A 281 3.39 -3.30 31.84
C LEU A 281 4.85 -3.66 32.03
N ASP A 282 5.79 -2.75 31.74
CA ASP A 282 7.22 -3.00 31.93
C ASP A 282 7.57 -3.21 33.40
N LYS A 283 6.97 -2.42 34.31
CA LYS A 283 7.14 -2.63 35.75
C LYS A 283 6.60 -3.98 36.20
N ARG A 284 5.41 -4.39 35.73
CA ARG A 284 4.82 -5.68 36.08
C ARG A 284 5.64 -6.84 35.52
N ARG A 285 6.10 -6.72 34.28
CA ARG A 285 6.93 -7.72 33.59
C ARG A 285 8.26 -7.94 34.31
N ASN A 286 8.91 -6.88 34.81
CA ASN A 286 10.14 -6.99 35.61
C ASN A 286 9.92 -7.70 36.95
N GLN A 287 8.74 -7.55 37.58
CA GLN A 287 8.40 -8.28 38.80
C GLN A 287 8.19 -9.78 38.55
N LEU A 288 7.54 -10.12 37.42
CA LEU A 288 7.36 -11.51 37.03
C LEU A 288 8.69 -12.19 36.67
N TRP A 289 9.66 -11.47 36.11
CA TRP A 289 10.98 -12.03 35.82
C TRP A 289 11.72 -12.50 37.08
N THR A 290 11.46 -11.87 38.23
CA THR A 290 12.12 -12.21 39.50
C THR A 290 11.45 -13.35 40.27
N ASP A 291 10.20 -13.68 39.95
CA ASP A 291 9.44 -14.79 40.56
C ASP A 291 9.34 -15.96 39.57
N SER A 292 9.58 -17.18 40.04
CA SER A 292 9.71 -18.48 39.33
C SER A 292 8.87 -18.76 38.07
N THR A 293 9.26 -19.83 37.35
CA THR A 293 8.72 -20.43 36.09
C THR A 293 7.21 -20.39 35.81
N ASP A 294 6.34 -20.30 36.82
CA ASP A 294 4.88 -20.21 36.63
C ASP A 294 4.41 -18.84 36.09
N SER A 295 5.29 -17.84 36.03
CA SER A 295 5.01 -16.47 35.58
C SER A 295 5.33 -16.20 34.09
N GLU A 296 5.95 -17.16 33.40
CA GLU A 296 6.51 -16.99 32.06
C GLU A 296 5.43 -16.68 31.00
N GLY A 297 4.24 -17.29 31.12
CA GLY A 297 3.12 -17.04 30.22
C GLY A 297 2.68 -15.56 30.26
N PHE A 298 2.41 -15.02 31.45
CA PHE A 298 1.97 -13.63 31.60
C PHE A 298 3.08 -12.63 31.25
N TYR A 299 4.35 -12.94 31.53
CA TYR A 299 5.49 -12.14 31.10
C TYR A 299 5.46 -11.90 29.57
N ASN A 300 5.29 -12.97 28.81
CA ASN A 300 5.26 -12.92 27.34
C ASN A 300 4.01 -12.19 26.82
N VAL A 301 2.84 -12.42 27.43
CA VAL A 301 1.60 -11.70 27.08
C VAL A 301 1.77 -10.19 27.25
N TYR A 302 2.36 -9.73 28.36
CA TYR A 302 2.59 -8.30 28.57
C TYR A 302 3.61 -7.71 27.59
N GLY A 303 4.57 -8.52 27.12
CA GLY A 303 5.43 -8.17 26.00
C GLY A 303 4.63 -7.88 24.72
N HIS A 304 3.76 -8.81 24.32
CA HIS A 304 2.93 -8.65 23.13
C HIS A 304 1.91 -7.52 23.25
N VAL A 305 1.31 -7.30 24.43
CA VAL A 305 0.43 -6.14 24.69
C VAL A 305 1.20 -4.83 24.50
N ARG A 306 2.43 -4.74 25.01
CA ARG A 306 3.26 -3.54 24.85
C ARG A 306 3.58 -3.27 23.38
N GLU A 307 3.95 -4.31 22.62
CA GLU A 307 4.17 -4.16 21.18
C GLU A 307 2.91 -3.75 20.42
N TYR A 308 1.74 -4.26 20.82
CA TYR A 308 0.45 -3.84 20.28
C TYR A 308 0.18 -2.35 20.54
N LEU A 309 0.49 -1.86 21.76
CA LEU A 309 0.36 -0.44 22.11
C LEU A 309 1.33 0.44 21.32
N LEU A 310 2.56 -0.01 21.08
CA LEU A 310 3.52 0.69 20.22
C LEU A 310 3.01 0.81 18.79
N GLU A 311 2.39 -0.24 18.26
CA GLU A 311 1.79 -0.19 16.92
C GLU A 311 0.58 0.75 16.87
N LEU A 312 -0.27 0.79 17.92
CA LEU A 312 -1.33 1.80 18.03
C LEU A 312 -0.79 3.23 18.10
N GLU A 313 0.34 3.45 18.75
CA GLU A 313 1.02 4.75 18.81
C GLU A 313 1.51 5.18 17.42
N ARG A 314 2.20 4.29 16.71
CA ARG A 314 2.65 4.51 15.32
C ARG A 314 1.46 4.80 14.40
N PHE A 315 0.41 3.99 14.51
CA PHE A 315 -0.84 4.20 13.77
C PHE A 315 -1.43 5.60 14.03
N THR A 316 -1.43 6.06 15.28
CA THR A 316 -1.90 7.40 15.65
C THR A 316 -1.10 8.47 14.93
N VAL A 317 0.24 8.38 14.98
CA VAL A 317 1.15 9.36 14.37
C VAL A 317 0.96 9.42 12.85
N GLU A 318 0.84 8.28 12.18
CA GLU A 318 0.75 8.21 10.72
C GLU A 318 -0.65 8.56 10.18
N HIS A 319 -1.73 8.32 10.94
CA HIS A 319 -3.09 8.29 10.38
C HIS A 319 -4.11 9.21 11.05
N THR A 320 -3.78 9.86 12.18
CA THR A 320 -4.63 10.94 12.75
C THR A 320 -4.36 12.32 12.15
N GLY A 321 -3.63 12.37 11.02
CA GLY A 321 -3.48 13.58 10.21
C GLY A 321 -2.33 14.49 10.62
N ARG A 322 -1.21 13.93 11.12
CA ARG A 322 -0.02 14.75 11.33
C ARG A 322 0.96 14.72 10.16
N VAL A 323 1.36 15.90 9.69
CA VAL A 323 2.52 16.05 8.82
C VAL A 323 3.75 16.02 9.73
N LYS A 324 4.60 15.00 9.57
CA LYS A 324 5.94 15.00 10.16
C LYS A 324 6.82 15.93 9.34
N ARG A 325 7.53 16.82 10.01
CA ARG A 325 8.53 17.72 9.44
C ARG A 325 9.81 17.66 10.23
N TYR A 326 10.92 17.89 9.58
CA TYR A 326 12.22 18.01 10.20
C TYR A 326 12.67 19.46 10.12
N LEU A 327 12.73 20.14 11.26
CA LEU A 327 13.38 21.44 11.37
C LEU A 327 14.86 21.20 11.68
N SER A 328 15.74 21.53 10.75
CA SER A 328 17.18 21.48 10.95
C SER A 328 17.75 22.88 10.96
N TYR A 329 18.60 23.20 11.94
CA TYR A 329 19.29 24.48 11.99
C TYR A 329 20.73 24.33 12.48
N SER A 330 21.61 25.17 11.98
CA SER A 330 22.99 25.30 12.43
C SER A 330 23.11 26.54 13.31
N SER A 331 23.79 26.44 14.44
CA SER A 331 23.95 27.53 15.39
C SER A 331 25.35 27.56 16.01
N ILE A 332 25.73 28.70 16.56
CA ILE A 332 26.83 28.79 17.52
C ILE A 332 26.24 28.43 18.89
N ASP A 333 26.89 27.51 19.62
CA ASP A 333 26.36 27.00 20.88
C ASP A 333 26.21 28.13 21.91
N ARG A 334 25.02 28.20 22.54
CA ARG A 334 24.74 29.15 23.61
C ARG A 334 23.65 28.64 24.56
N PRO A 335 23.73 29.01 25.85
CA PRO A 335 22.66 28.73 26.79
C PRO A 335 21.31 29.31 26.33
N GLY A 336 20.25 28.50 26.42
CA GLY A 336 18.87 28.92 26.16
C GLY A 336 18.40 28.88 24.71
N LEU A 337 19.27 28.56 23.73
CA LEU A 337 18.89 28.53 22.32
C LEU A 337 17.78 27.50 22.01
N ILE A 338 17.90 26.28 22.54
CA ILE A 338 16.86 25.24 22.40
C ILE A 338 15.52 25.67 23.01
N ALA A 339 15.55 26.39 24.13
CA ALA A 339 14.33 26.88 24.79
C ALA A 339 13.61 27.95 23.95
N GLU A 340 14.38 28.80 23.27
CA GLU A 340 13.85 29.82 22.37
C GLU A 340 13.23 29.20 21.11
N VAL A 341 13.93 28.24 20.48
CA VAL A 341 13.39 27.46 19.36
C VAL A 341 12.12 26.71 19.77
N SER A 342 12.11 26.08 20.95
CA SER A 342 10.94 25.37 21.47
C SER A 342 9.74 26.30 21.67
N ARG A 343 9.97 27.54 22.11
CA ARG A 343 8.94 28.57 22.25
C ARG A 343 8.33 28.98 20.92
N ILE A 344 9.12 29.06 19.85
CA ILE A 344 8.60 29.30 18.50
C ILE A 344 7.77 28.11 18.05
N LEU A 345 8.25 26.87 18.21
CA LEU A 345 7.51 25.67 17.84
C LEU A 345 6.15 25.57 18.55
N GLU A 346 6.08 26.01 19.82
CA GLU A 346 4.82 26.09 20.58
C GLU A 346 3.80 27.05 19.93
N GLN A 347 4.23 28.20 19.39
CA GLN A 347 3.33 29.15 18.70
C GLN A 347 2.68 28.55 17.46
N TYR A 348 3.39 27.64 16.77
CA TYR A 348 2.88 26.90 15.62
C TYR A 348 2.11 25.62 16.03
N ASN A 349 1.92 25.39 17.33
CA ASN A 349 1.29 24.19 17.87
C ASN A 349 1.98 22.88 17.40
N LEU A 350 3.30 22.96 17.21
CA LEU A 350 4.15 21.87 16.76
C LEU A 350 4.61 21.04 17.94
N ASN A 351 4.40 19.72 17.85
CA ASN A 351 4.88 18.81 18.88
C ASN A 351 6.23 18.24 18.49
N ILE A 352 7.23 18.47 19.32
CA ILE A 352 8.57 17.90 19.20
C ILE A 352 8.49 16.41 19.54
N THR A 353 8.91 15.55 18.61
CA THR A 353 8.92 14.09 18.79
C THR A 353 10.32 13.53 18.94
N ASP A 354 11.33 14.21 18.38
CA ASP A 354 12.74 13.84 18.54
C ASP A 354 13.63 15.08 18.40
N VAL A 355 14.80 15.06 19.04
CA VAL A 355 15.82 16.12 18.95
C VAL A 355 17.20 15.47 18.92
N SER A 356 17.95 15.74 17.87
CA SER A 356 19.35 15.33 17.72
C SER A 356 20.24 16.56 17.58
N ILE A 357 21.27 16.66 18.42
CA ILE A 357 22.25 17.75 18.39
C ILE A 357 23.64 17.17 18.13
N ARG A 358 24.36 17.70 17.15
CA ARG A 358 25.77 17.39 16.89
C ARG A 358 26.61 18.64 17.08
N VAL A 359 27.57 18.58 17.99
CA VAL A 359 28.45 19.70 18.33
C VAL A 359 29.84 19.44 17.75
N ASN A 360 30.44 20.46 17.14
CA ASN A 360 31.81 20.44 16.65
C ASN A 360 32.48 21.80 16.94
N GLY A 361 33.27 21.86 18.01
CA GLY A 361 33.81 23.11 18.54
C GLY A 361 32.68 24.01 19.06
N GLU A 362 32.65 25.27 18.59
CA GLU A 362 31.62 26.25 18.97
C GLU A 362 30.34 26.14 18.13
N PHE A 363 30.30 25.25 17.12
CA PHE A 363 29.16 25.07 16.22
C PHE A 363 28.33 23.85 16.62
N ALA A 364 27.01 23.99 16.55
CA ALA A 364 26.05 22.92 16.77
C ALA A 364 25.09 22.82 15.57
N ALA A 365 24.87 21.60 15.08
CA ALA A 365 23.81 21.28 14.13
C ALA A 365 22.69 20.55 14.89
N THR A 366 21.51 21.13 14.90
CA THR A 366 20.33 20.57 15.59
C THR A 366 19.27 20.18 14.57
N THR A 367 18.76 18.96 14.69
CA THR A 367 17.60 18.48 13.94
C THR A 367 16.50 18.14 14.92
N ILE A 368 15.33 18.77 14.74
CA ILE A 368 14.12 18.58 15.54
C ILE A 368 13.07 17.92 14.63
N GLU A 369 12.62 16.72 15.01
CA GLU A 369 11.43 16.12 14.40
C GLU A 369 10.19 16.75 15.05
N VAL A 370 9.34 17.36 14.22
CA VAL A 370 8.11 18.03 14.66
C VAL A 370 6.89 17.45 13.96
N SER A 371 5.74 17.48 14.64
CA SER A 371 4.48 16.97 14.09
C SER A 371 3.32 17.95 14.31
N SER A 372 2.60 18.28 13.24
CA SER A 372 1.44 19.20 13.25
C SER A 372 0.17 18.54 12.73
N VAL A 373 -1.00 18.86 13.31
CA VAL A 373 -2.33 18.40 12.82
C VAL A 373 -2.86 19.25 11.67
N ALA A 374 -2.33 20.46 11.51
CA ALA A 374 -2.69 21.40 10.45
C ALA A 374 -1.45 21.71 9.59
N GLU A 375 -1.66 22.00 8.30
CA GLU A 375 -0.62 22.67 7.52
C GLU A 375 -0.27 24.00 8.20
N PHE A 376 1.03 24.26 8.28
CA PHE A 376 1.58 25.48 8.85
C PHE A 376 2.53 26.10 7.84
N ASP A 377 2.78 27.40 7.96
CA ASP A 377 3.67 28.13 7.06
C ASP A 377 5.13 27.79 7.41
N GLU A 378 5.68 26.80 6.69
CA GLU A 378 7.06 26.32 6.84
C GLU A 378 8.08 27.43 6.59
N ASP A 379 7.85 28.28 5.59
CA ASP A 379 8.74 29.38 5.24
C ASP A 379 8.76 30.46 6.32
N LYS A 380 7.62 30.69 6.99
CA LYS A 380 7.54 31.62 8.12
C LYS A 380 8.22 31.05 9.37
N LEU A 381 8.00 29.77 9.68
CA LEU A 381 8.69 29.09 10.77
C LEU A 381 10.22 29.14 10.60
N VAL A 382 10.71 28.81 9.40
CA VAL A 382 12.14 28.84 9.08
C VAL A 382 12.71 30.25 9.25
N ARG A 383 12.00 31.29 8.80
CA ARG A 383 12.42 32.69 8.98
C ARG A 383 12.50 33.09 10.45
N GLU A 384 11.52 32.71 11.27
CA GLU A 384 11.52 33.04 12.69
C GLU A 384 12.65 32.33 13.44
N VAL A 385 12.92 31.06 13.12
CA VAL A 385 14.06 30.32 13.71
C VAL A 385 15.40 30.88 13.23
N ALA A 386 15.53 31.25 11.96
CA ALA A 386 16.76 31.85 11.40
C ALA A 386 17.07 33.24 11.99
N ASN A 387 16.06 33.96 12.49
CA ASN A 387 16.23 35.27 13.13
C ASN A 387 16.69 35.19 14.59
N ILE A 388 16.73 34.00 15.19
CA ILE A 388 17.27 33.83 16.54
C ILE A 388 18.77 34.14 16.51
N ASN A 389 19.23 35.01 17.42
CA ASN A 389 20.65 35.30 17.58
C ASN A 389 21.45 34.00 17.77
N HIS A 390 22.55 33.88 17.03
CA HIS A 390 23.44 32.70 16.95
C HIS A 390 22.93 31.53 16.11
N VAL A 391 21.75 31.62 15.47
CA VAL A 391 21.37 30.70 14.38
C VAL A 391 21.99 31.20 13.07
N LEU A 392 22.67 30.30 12.35
CA LEU A 392 23.39 30.58 11.11
C LEU A 392 22.55 30.19 9.88
N SER A 393 21.78 29.11 9.98
CA SER A 393 20.86 28.65 8.94
C SER A 393 19.76 27.79 9.54
N ALA A 394 18.60 27.78 8.90
CA ALA A 394 17.47 26.91 9.25
C ALA A 394 16.79 26.39 7.98
N GLU A 395 16.29 25.16 8.01
CA GLU A 395 15.49 24.53 6.96
C GLU A 395 14.40 23.64 7.56
N CYS A 396 13.26 23.52 6.88
CA CYS A 396 12.16 22.63 7.27
C CYS A 396 11.80 21.71 6.08
N LYS A 397 11.71 20.39 6.30
CA LYS A 397 11.40 19.38 5.25
C LYS A 397 10.34 18.39 5.67
#